data_AF-A0A2V7UA43-F1
#
_entry.id   AF-A0A2V7UA43-F1
#
_cell.length_a   1.000
_cell.length_b   1.000
_cell.length_c   1.000
_cell.angle_alpha   90.00
_cell.angle_beta   90.00
_cell.angle_gamma   90.00
#
_symmetry.space_group_name_H-M   'P 1'
#
loop_
_entity.id
_entity.type
_entity.pdbx_description
1 polymer ?
#
loop_
_entity_poly.entity_id
_entity_poly.type
_entity_poly.pdbx_seq_one_letter_code
_entity_poly.pdbx_strand_id
1 'polypeptide(L)'
;MAGATLAGVAVLVLLSYMNWQETRQLRQGLNDRFAQFDGRLTELAAKAAQPAVRQGPDPNRVYTVKTEGAPVQGPAGAPVTIVEFSDFQ
;
A
#
# COMPACT_ATOMS: atom_id res chain seq x y z
N MET A 1 60.88 -20.59 21.24
CA MET A 1 59.48 -20.66 21.73
C MET A 1 58.79 -19.28 21.78
N ALA A 2 59.46 -18.20 22.21
CA ALA A 2 58.82 -16.87 22.35
C ALA A 2 58.41 -16.17 21.03
N GLY A 3 59.09 -16.43 19.90
CA GLY A 3 58.73 -15.82 18.61
C GLY A 3 57.42 -16.35 18.01
N ALA A 4 57.08 -17.61 18.27
CA ALA A 4 55.89 -18.26 17.73
C ALA A 4 54.60 -17.79 18.43
N THR A 5 54.66 -17.49 19.74
CA THR A 5 53.52 -16.98 20.50
C THR A 5 53.16 -15.55 20.12
N LEU A 6 54.17 -14.69 19.89
CA LEU A 6 53.96 -13.32 19.40
C LEU A 6 53.30 -13.29 18.01
N ALA A 7 53.74 -14.16 17.10
CA ALA A 7 53.11 -14.29 15.79
C ALA A 7 51.65 -14.76 15.89
N GLY A 8 51.34 -15.71 16.79
CA GLY A 8 49.99 -16.19 17.02
C GLY A 8 49.04 -15.11 17.57
N VAL A 9 49.51 -14.31 18.54
CA VAL A 9 48.70 -13.20 19.10
C VAL A 9 48.45 -12.13 18.04
N ALA A 10 49.43 -11.79 17.22
CA ALA A 10 49.26 -10.81 16.14
C ALA A 10 48.16 -11.24 15.15
N VAL A 11 48.11 -12.51 14.78
CA VAL A 11 47.07 -13.07 13.90
C VAL A 11 45.68 -13.00 14.55
N LEU A 12 45.58 -13.33 15.85
CA LEU A 12 44.30 -13.27 16.57
C LEU A 12 43.76 -11.83 16.69
N VAL A 13 44.63 -10.86 16.92
CA VAL A 13 44.25 -9.43 16.94
C VAL A 13 43.78 -8.98 15.57
N LEU A 14 44.44 -9.41 14.49
CA LEU A 14 44.04 -9.11 13.12
C LEU A 14 42.68 -9.71 12.76
N LEU A 15 42.46 -10.98 13.10
CA LEU A 15 41.18 -11.66 12.88
C LEU A 15 40.05 -11.01 13.71
N SER A 16 40.33 -10.59 14.94
CA SER A 16 39.38 -9.86 15.79
C SER A 16 39.03 -8.49 15.20
N TYR A 17 40.02 -7.79 14.64
CA TYR A 17 39.82 -6.51 13.97
C TYR A 17 38.96 -6.65 12.70
N MET A 18 39.21 -7.67 11.87
CA MET A 18 38.43 -7.95 10.65
C MET A 18 36.96 -8.29 10.99
N ASN A 19 36.72 -9.15 11.98
CA ASN A 19 35.37 -9.53 12.41
C ASN A 19 34.58 -8.32 12.96
N TRP A 20 35.26 -7.41 13.67
CA TRP A 20 34.65 -6.19 14.17
C TRP A 20 34.22 -5.23 13.05
N GLN A 21 34.97 -5.18 11.94
CA GLN A 21 34.60 -4.35 10.79
C GLN A 21 33.34 -4.89 10.10
N GLU A 22 33.23 -6.20 9.92
CA GLU A 22 32.03 -6.84 9.36
C GLU A 22 30.80 -6.60 10.25
N THR A 23 30.98 -6.71 11.57
CA THR A 23 29.90 -6.45 12.54
C THR A 23 29.41 -5.00 12.45
N ARG A 24 30.28 -4.04 12.15
CA ARG A 24 29.88 -2.63 11.97
C ARG A 24 29.14 -2.39 10.66
N GLN A 25 29.57 -3.01 9.57
CA GLN A 25 28.91 -2.89 8.26
C GLN A 25 27.49 -3.47 8.31
N LEU A 26 27.31 -4.64 8.94
CA LEU A 26 25.99 -5.25 9.08
C LEU A 26 25.04 -4.38 9.91
N ARG A 27 25.53 -3.78 11.00
CA ARG A 27 24.73 -2.88 11.85
C ARG A 27 24.30 -1.61 11.10
N GLN A 28 25.17 -1.01 10.30
CA GLN A 28 24.85 0.16 9.48
C GLN A 28 23.78 -0.17 8.43
N GLY A 29 23.97 -1.27 7.70
CA GLY A 29 23.01 -1.69 6.67
C GLY A 29 21.63 -2.05 7.21
N LEU A 30 21.53 -2.57 8.44
CA LEU A 30 20.23 -2.83 9.09
C LEU A 30 19.50 -1.52 9.41
N ASN A 31 20.19 -0.53 9.96
CA ASN A 31 19.61 0.79 10.26
C ASN A 31 19.08 1.46 8.98
N ASP A 32 19.84 1.41 7.88
CA ASP A 32 19.42 1.99 6.60
C ASP A 32 18.16 1.32 6.05
N ARG A 33 18.06 0.00 6.18
CA ARG A 33 16.87 -0.76 5.76
C ARG A 33 15.64 -0.38 6.59
N PHE A 34 15.78 -0.22 7.91
CA PHE A 34 14.66 0.23 8.76
C PHE A 34 14.15 1.60 8.33
N ALA A 35 15.05 2.56 8.09
CA ALA A 35 14.66 3.88 7.58
C ALA A 35 13.92 3.80 6.24
N GLN A 36 14.35 2.91 5.33
CA GLN A 36 13.65 2.68 4.07
C GLN A 36 12.27 2.05 4.25
N PHE A 37 12.11 1.13 5.22
CA PHE A 37 10.82 0.53 5.53
C PHE A 37 9.84 1.58 6.07
N ASP A 38 10.26 2.41 7.01
CA ASP A 38 9.41 3.48 7.56
C ASP A 38 8.97 4.46 6.47
N GLY A 39 9.86 4.82 5.55
CA GLY A 39 9.53 5.67 4.39
C GLY A 39 8.48 5.03 3.47
N ARG A 40 8.65 3.74 3.12
CA ARG A 40 7.69 3.01 2.28
C ARG A 40 6.34 2.84 2.96
N LEU A 41 6.32 2.56 4.26
CA LEU A 41 5.08 2.45 5.04
C LEU A 41 4.33 3.78 5.05
N THR A 42 5.05 4.89 5.21
CA THR A 42 4.47 6.24 5.15
C THR A 42 3.87 6.54 3.78
N GLU A 43 4.57 6.20 2.69
CA GLU A 43 4.08 6.39 1.32
C GLU A 43 2.81 5.54 1.04
N LEU A 44 2.82 4.27 1.45
CA LEU A 44 1.67 3.39 1.32
C LEU A 44 0.47 3.89 2.13
N ALA A 45 0.71 4.37 3.37
CA ALA A 45 -0.32 4.97 4.19
C ALA A 45 -0.89 6.24 3.53
N ALA A 46 -0.05 7.11 2.96
CA ALA A 46 -0.49 8.29 2.23
C ALA A 46 -1.32 7.93 0.99
N LYS A 47 -0.92 6.90 0.23
CA LYS A 47 -1.68 6.41 -0.93
C LYS A 47 -3.01 5.77 -0.53
N ALA A 48 -3.05 5.05 0.60
CA ALA A 48 -4.28 4.47 1.12
C ALA A 48 -5.24 5.53 1.71
N ALA A 49 -4.69 6.62 2.26
CA ALA A 49 -5.46 7.75 2.79
C ALA A 49 -6.00 8.68 1.70
N GLN A 50 -5.55 8.56 0.44
CA GLN A 50 -6.11 9.34 -0.65
C GLN A 50 -7.58 8.93 -0.87
N PRO A 51 -8.53 9.87 -0.75
CA PRO A 51 -9.93 9.55 -1.00
C PRO A 51 -10.08 9.11 -2.45
N ALA A 52 -10.53 7.87 -2.64
CA ALA A 52 -10.95 7.42 -3.96
C ALA A 52 -12.05 8.37 -4.43
N VAL A 53 -11.77 9.17 -5.46
CA VAL A 53 -12.78 9.98 -6.12
C VAL A 53 -13.77 9.00 -6.73
N ARG A 54 -14.87 8.74 -6.02
CA ARG A 54 -16.01 8.03 -6.58
C ARG A 54 -16.57 8.94 -7.66
N GLN A 55 -16.15 8.71 -8.89
CA GLN A 55 -16.82 9.31 -10.04
C GLN A 55 -18.24 8.74 -10.01
N GLY A 56 -19.21 9.62 -9.78
CA GLY A 56 -20.62 9.25 -9.89
C GLY A 56 -20.96 8.79 -11.31
N PRO A 57 -22.23 8.42 -11.56
CA PRO A 57 -22.71 8.20 -12.91
C PRO A 57 -22.32 9.38 -13.81
N ASP A 58 -21.91 9.07 -15.04
CA ASP A 58 -21.56 10.08 -16.03
C ASP A 58 -22.79 10.96 -16.33
N PRO A 59 -22.73 12.28 -16.10
CA PRO A 59 -23.87 13.18 -16.31
C PRO A 59 -24.38 13.20 -17.75
N ASN A 60 -23.53 12.84 -18.72
CA ASN A 60 -23.86 12.89 -20.15
C ASN A 60 -24.27 11.52 -20.72
N ARG A 61 -24.24 10.48 -19.88
CA ARG A 61 -24.60 9.13 -20.30
C ARG A 61 -26.09 8.87 -20.10
N VAL A 62 -26.73 8.34 -21.13
CA VAL A 62 -28.10 7.80 -21.02
C VAL A 62 -28.03 6.40 -20.42
N TYR A 63 -28.78 6.16 -19.35
CA TYR A 63 -28.88 4.87 -18.67
C TYR A 63 -30.22 4.21 -18.97
N THR A 64 -30.20 2.96 -19.43
CA THR A 64 -31.43 2.19 -19.68
C THR A 64 -31.98 1.63 -18.37
N VAL A 65 -33.27 1.83 -18.13
CA VAL A 65 -33.99 1.27 -16.98
C VAL A 65 -34.99 0.24 -17.49
N LYS A 66 -34.99 -0.96 -16.88
CA LYS A 66 -35.95 -2.01 -17.21
C LYS A 66 -37.23 -1.82 -16.39
N THR A 67 -38.36 -1.62 -17.05
CA THR A 67 -39.66 -1.38 -16.40
C THR A 67 -40.66 -2.52 -16.66
N GLU A 68 -40.24 -3.60 -17.32
CA GLU A 68 -41.09 -4.76 -17.60
C GLU A 68 -41.62 -5.39 -16.30
N GLY A 69 -42.94 -5.51 -16.19
CA GLY A 69 -43.61 -6.08 -15.01
C GLY A 69 -43.69 -5.14 -13.80
N ALA A 70 -43.17 -3.91 -13.88
CA ALA A 70 -43.28 -2.94 -12.80
C ALA A 70 -44.70 -2.35 -12.71
N PRO A 71 -45.19 -2.00 -11.49
CA PRO A 71 -46.41 -1.22 -11.32
C PRO A 71 -46.31 0.13 -12.02
N VAL A 72 -47.39 0.57 -12.67
CA VAL A 72 -47.45 1.85 -13.40
C VAL A 72 -48.64 2.67 -12.93
N GLN A 73 -48.41 3.96 -12.70
CA GLN A 73 -49.45 4.94 -12.40
C GLN A 73 -49.40 6.08 -13.41
N GLY A 74 -50.52 6.31 -14.10
CA GLY A 74 -50.67 7.40 -15.07
C GLY A 74 -50.84 6.95 -16.53
N PRO A 75 -50.92 7.90 -17.48
CA PRO A 75 -51.13 7.59 -18.90
C PRO A 75 -49.89 6.94 -19.54
N ALA A 76 -50.09 5.89 -20.34
CA ALA A 76 -49.00 5.19 -21.04
C ALA A 76 -48.25 6.06 -22.07
N GLY A 77 -48.91 7.09 -22.62
CA GLY A 77 -48.34 8.01 -23.61
C GLY A 77 -47.87 9.34 -23.02
N ALA A 78 -47.62 9.41 -21.70
CA ALA A 78 -47.13 10.64 -21.08
C ALA A 78 -45.79 11.07 -21.71
N PRO A 79 -45.58 12.37 -21.98
CA PRO A 79 -44.35 12.87 -22.61
C PRO A 79 -43.11 12.70 -21.72
N VAL A 80 -43.31 12.51 -20.42
CA VAL A 80 -42.26 12.25 -19.43
C VAL A 80 -42.72 11.10 -18.53
N THR A 81 -41.82 10.13 -18.31
CA THR A 81 -42.02 9.02 -17.38
C THR A 81 -40.99 9.11 -16.26
N ILE A 82 -41.45 9.02 -15.01
CA ILE A 82 -40.60 8.99 -13.83
C ILE A 82 -40.54 7.55 -13.32
N VAL A 83 -39.33 7.04 -13.08
CA VAL A 83 -39.12 5.71 -12.49
C VAL A 83 -38.59 5.87 -11.07
N GLU A 84 -39.28 5.26 -10.12
CA GLU A 84 -38.94 5.28 -8.70
C GLU A 84 -38.35 3.93 -8.25
N PHE A 85 -37.32 3.99 -7.42
CA PHE A 85 -36.75 2.83 -6.74
C PHE A 85 -36.99 3.01 -5.23
N SER A 86 -37.88 2.20 -4.66
CA SER A 86 -38.25 2.24 -3.24
C SER A 86 -37.96 0.91 -2.56
N ASP A 87 -37.51 0.96 -1.31
CA ASP A 87 -37.36 -0.20 -0.42
C ASP A 87 -38.24 0.03 0.83
N PHE A 88 -39.11 -0.92 1.16
CA PHE A 88 -40.01 -0.81 2.29
C PHE A 88 -39.35 -1.49 3.50
N GLN A 89 -38.98 -0.67 4.50
CA GLN A 89 -38.38 -1.14 5.77
C GLN A 89 -39.43 -1.63 6.75
#